data_AF-A0A927XER3-F1
#
_entry.id   AF-A0A927XER3-F1
#
_cell.length_a   1.000
_cell.length_b   1.000
_cell.length_c   1.000
_cell.angle_alpha   90.00
_cell.angle_beta   90.00
_cell.angle_gamma   90.00
#
_symmetry.space_group_name_H-M   'P 1'
#
loop_
_entity.id
_entity.type
_entity.pdbx_description
1 polymer ?
#
loop_
_entity_poly.entity_id
_entity_poly.type
_entity_poly.pdbx_seq_one_letter_code
_entity_poly.pdbx_strand_id
1 'polypeptide(L)'
;MKANKEKVIKYLHMAQGQLKGIERMIENDEYCIDISNQLMASTALLKKINNEILSSHLKHCVLHASEEEKEQKIKEIAEVINRLDK
;
A
#
# COMPACT_ATOMS: atom_id res chain seq x y z
N MET A 1 -8.07 6.79 -10.92
CA MET A 1 -7.16 7.10 -9.79
C MET A 1 -6.71 8.55 -9.84
N LYS A 2 -6.97 9.34 -8.79
CA LYS A 2 -6.56 10.75 -8.67
C LYS A 2 -5.41 10.96 -7.65
N ALA A 3 -4.80 9.87 -7.18
CA ALA A 3 -3.68 9.93 -6.24
C ALA A 3 -2.49 10.62 -6.91
N ASN A 4 -1.61 11.20 -6.09
CA ASN A 4 -0.35 11.75 -6.60
C ASN A 4 0.49 10.60 -7.18
N LYS A 5 0.43 10.44 -8.51
CA LYS A 5 1.05 9.33 -9.23
C LYS A 5 2.55 9.29 -9.03
N GLU A 6 3.22 10.44 -9.06
CA GLU A 6 4.67 10.54 -8.86
C GLU A 6 5.07 10.03 -7.48
N LYS A 7 4.33 10.44 -6.43
CA LYS A 7 4.56 10.00 -5.06
C LYS A 7 4.35 8.49 -4.89
N VAL A 8 3.27 7.96 -5.46
CA VAL A 8 2.96 6.51 -5.42
C VAL A 8 4.05 5.70 -6.14
N ILE A 9 4.43 6.10 -7.36
CA ILE A 9 5.48 5.43 -8.14
C ILE A 9 6.83 5.51 -7.42
N LYS A 10 7.18 6.65 -6.83
CA LYS A 10 8.40 6.79 -6.03
C LYS A 10 8.46 5.77 -4.89
N TYR A 11 7.37 5.63 -4.13
CA TYR A 11 7.32 4.65 -3.05
C TYR A 11 7.34 3.20 -3.56
N LEU A 12 6.70 2.92 -4.70
CA LEU A 12 6.77 1.60 -5.34
C LEU A 12 8.21 1.23 -5.73
N HIS A 13 8.96 2.16 -6.34
CA HIS A 13 10.37 1.94 -6.65
C HIS A 13 11.22 1.70 -5.40
N MET A 14 10.94 2.44 -4.32
CA MET A 14 11.61 2.21 -3.03
C MET A 14 11.31 0.81 -2.48
N ALA A 15 10.04 0.39 -2.49
CA ALA A 15 9.64 -0.96 -2.05
C ALA A 15 10.31 -2.05 -2.90
N GLN A 16 10.37 -1.86 -4.22
CA GLN A 16 11.07 -2.78 -5.11
C GLN A 16 12.56 -2.88 -4.77
N GLY A 17 13.20 -1.75 -4.42
CA GLY A 17 14.59 -1.74 -3.95
C GLY A 17 14.78 -2.52 -2.64
N GLN A 18 13.87 -2.35 -1.67
CA GLN A 18 13.90 -3.08 -0.41
C GLN A 18 13.73 -4.59 -0.63
N LEU A 19 12.78 -5.00 -1.48
CA LEU A 19 12.55 -6.40 -1.80
C LEU A 19 13.77 -7.05 -2.46
N LYS A 20 14.42 -6.36 -3.39
CA LYS A 20 15.71 -6.82 -3.97
C LYS A 20 16.83 -6.91 -2.95
N GLY A 21 16.84 -6.03 -1.95
CA GLY A 21 17.79 -6.10 -0.84
C GLY A 21 17.55 -7.35 0.01
N ILE A 22 16.29 -7.60 0.39
CA ILE A 22 15.87 -8.77 1.16
C ILE A 22 16.21 -10.07 0.45
N GLU A 23 15.96 -10.14 -0.87
CA GLU A 23 16.35 -11.29 -1.71
C GLU A 23 17.84 -11.61 -1.56
N ARG A 24 18.71 -10.60 -1.67
CA ARG A 24 20.16 -10.78 -1.48
C ARG A 24 20.52 -11.22 -0.06
N MET A 25 19.84 -10.68 0.96
CA MET A 25 20.07 -11.08 2.35
C MET A 25 19.78 -12.58 2.54
N ILE A 26 18.72 -13.07 1.90
CA ILE A 26 18.35 -14.49 1.91
C ILE A 26 19.39 -15.33 1.15
N GLU A 27 19.80 -14.90 -0.04
CA GLU A 27 20.83 -15.58 -0.84
C GLU A 27 22.18 -15.68 -0.11
N ASN A 28 22.47 -14.72 0.77
CA ASN A 28 23.70 -14.65 1.54
C ASN A 28 23.61 -15.34 2.92
N ASP A 29 22.51 -16.03 3.23
CA ASP A 29 22.25 -16.64 4.54
C ASP A 29 22.41 -15.66 5.72
N GLU A 30 21.98 -14.40 5.53
CA GLU A 30 22.03 -13.38 6.58
C GLU A 30 21.07 -13.68 7.76
N TYR A 31 21.28 -12.98 8.88
CA TYR A 31 20.55 -13.24 10.11
C TYR A 31 19.03 -13.04 9.95
N CYS A 32 18.25 -14.06 10.31
CA CYS A 32 16.80 -14.11 10.08
C CYS A 32 16.03 -12.92 10.68
N ILE A 33 16.48 -12.38 11.82
CA ILE A 33 15.82 -11.24 12.46
C ILE A 33 16.03 -9.96 11.65
N ASP A 34 17.19 -9.79 11.03
CA ASP A 34 17.46 -8.62 10.19
C ASP A 34 16.64 -8.67 8.90
N ILE A 35 16.52 -9.85 8.29
CA ILE A 35 15.62 -10.09 7.15
C ILE A 35 14.17 -9.76 7.54
N SER A 36 13.72 -10.24 8.71
CA SER A 36 12.38 -9.94 9.24
C SER A 36 12.15 -8.44 9.43
N ASN A 37 13.14 -7.72 9.98
CA ASN A 37 13.07 -6.27 10.14
C ASN A 37 12.95 -5.55 8.79
N GLN A 38 13.68 -5.98 7.75
CA GLN A 38 13.56 -5.40 6.41
C GLN A 38 12.22 -5.72 5.74
N LEU A 39 11.67 -6.93 5.96
CA LEU A 39 10.32 -7.29 5.52
C LEU A 39 9.25 -6.41 6.19
N MET A 40 9.39 -6.13 7.49
CA MET A 40 8.50 -5.21 8.20
C MET A 40 8.58 -3.78 7.63
N ALA A 41 9.80 -3.30 7.32
CA ALA A 41 9.99 -2.00 6.68
C ALA A 41 9.32 -1.94 5.29
N SER A 42 9.44 -3.01 4.50
CA SER A 42 8.80 -3.13 3.18
C SER A 42 7.27 -3.14 3.31
N THR A 43 6.74 -3.90 4.27
CA THR A 43 5.31 -3.95 4.58
C THR A 43 4.77 -2.58 4.97
N ALA A 44 5.49 -1.83 5.82
CA ALA A 44 5.10 -0.48 6.21
C ALA A 44 5.03 0.48 5.01
N LEU A 45 5.98 0.37 4.09
CA LEU A 45 5.98 1.17 2.86
C LEU A 45 4.82 0.81 1.92
N LEU A 46 4.53 -0.49 1.75
CA LEU A 46 3.38 -0.96 0.98
C LEU A 46 2.04 -0.48 1.58
N LYS A 47 1.89 -0.53 2.91
CA LYS A 47 0.74 0.04 3.62
C LYS A 47 0.61 1.55 3.34
N LYS A 48 1.71 2.29 3.35
CA LYS A 48 1.73 3.72 3.03
C LYS A 48 1.27 4.00 1.59
N ILE A 49 1.71 3.21 0.62
CA ILE A 49 1.28 3.31 -0.79
C ILE A 49 -0.23 3.08 -0.88
N ASN A 50 -0.73 2.01 -0.26
CA ASN A 50 -2.14 1.67 -0.33
C ASN A 50 -3.02 2.75 0.32
N ASN A 51 -2.60 3.30 1.46
CA ASN A 51 -3.29 4.40 2.13
C ASN A 51 -3.40 5.66 1.27
N GLU A 52 -2.35 6.00 0.50
CA GLU A 52 -2.39 7.13 -0.44
C GLU A 52 -3.44 6.91 -1.55
N ILE A 53 -3.52 5.68 -2.08
CA ILE A 53 -4.49 5.31 -3.12
C ILE A 53 -5.92 5.37 -2.56
N LEU A 54 -6.16 4.76 -1.38
CA LEU A 54 -7.47 4.76 -0.74
C LEU A 54 -7.92 6.16 -0.33
N SER A 55 -7.03 6.97 0.23
CA SER A 55 -7.33 8.37 0.58
C SER A 55 -7.75 9.17 -0.66
N SER A 56 -7.07 8.97 -1.79
CA SER A 56 -7.47 9.58 -3.05
C SER A 56 -8.84 9.08 -3.53
N HIS A 57 -9.13 7.79 -3.40
CA HIS A 57 -10.40 7.24 -3.83
C HIS A 57 -11.55 7.81 -2.99
N LEU A 58 -11.40 7.89 -1.67
CA LEU A 58 -12.37 8.57 -0.79
C LEU A 58 -12.60 10.03 -1.21
N LYS A 59 -11.53 10.79 -1.41
CA LYS A 59 -11.63 12.23 -1.72
C LYS A 59 -12.21 12.55 -3.09
N HIS A 60 -12.06 11.66 -4.07
CA HIS A 60 -12.45 11.96 -5.45
C HIS A 60 -13.60 11.12 -5.94
N CYS A 61 -13.63 9.82 -5.63
CA CYS A 61 -14.64 8.91 -6.14
C CYS A 61 -15.89 8.88 -5.26
N VAL A 62 -15.76 9.04 -3.93
CA VAL A 62 -16.89 9.04 -2.99
C VAL A 62 -17.47 10.44 -2.79
N LEU A 63 -16.62 11.46 -2.56
CA LEU A 63 -17.11 12.84 -2.33
C LEU A 63 -17.88 13.42 -3.53
N HIS A 64 -17.61 12.96 -4.74
CA HIS A 64 -18.26 13.45 -5.97
C HIS A 64 -19.27 12.45 -6.55
N ALA A 65 -19.56 11.36 -5.83
CA ALA A 65 -20.58 10.38 -6.21
C ALA A 65 -21.99 10.91 -5.94
N SER A 66 -22.98 10.43 -6.70
CA SER A 66 -24.39 10.58 -6.34
C SER A 66 -24.71 9.83 -5.04
N GLU A 67 -25.82 10.16 -4.39
CA GLU A 67 -26.25 9.47 -3.15
C GLU A 67 -26.41 7.95 -3.35
N GLU A 68 -26.95 7.52 -4.50
CA GLU A 68 -27.09 6.10 -4.84
C GLU A 68 -25.74 5.38 -5.01
N GLU A 69 -24.72 6.06 -5.54
CA GLU A 69 -23.39 5.49 -5.74
C GLU A 69 -22.51 5.50 -4.48
N LYS A 70 -22.75 6.43 -3.55
CA LYS A 70 -21.92 6.60 -2.35
C LYS A 70 -21.89 5.34 -1.50
N GLU A 71 -23.05 4.73 -1.26
CA GLU A 71 -23.13 3.56 -0.39
C GLU A 71 -22.36 2.37 -0.96
N GLN A 72 -22.45 2.15 -2.27
CA GLN A 72 -21.69 1.10 -2.97
C GLN A 72 -20.18 1.34 -2.86
N LYS A 73 -19.71 2.56 -3.14
CA LYS A 73 -18.29 2.90 -3.07
C LYS A 73 -17.73 2.84 -1.64
N ILE A 74 -18.53 3.18 -0.63
CA ILE A 74 -18.16 3.02 0.77
C ILE A 74 -17.99 1.53 1.13
N LYS A 75 -18.91 0.65 0.68
CA LYS A 75 -18.80 -0.80 0.89
C LYS A 75 -17.54 -1.37 0.27
N GLU A 76 -17.21 -0.99 -0.97
CA GLU A 76 -15.98 -1.42 -1.65
C GLU A 76 -14.72 -1.06 -0.86
N ILE A 77 -14.66 0.15 -0.31
CA ILE A 77 -13.51 0.59 0.50
C ILE A 77 -13.46 -0.16 1.83
N ALA A 78 -14.60 -0.37 2.49
CA ALA A 78 -14.68 -1.12 3.74
C ALA A 78 -14.18 -2.56 3.56
N GLU A 79 -14.50 -3.20 2.43
CA GLU A 79 -13.96 -4.52 2.09
C GLU A 79 -12.45 -4.52 1.91
N VAL A 80 -11.88 -3.49 1.30
CA VAL A 80 -10.42 -3.36 1.15
C VAL A 80 -9.74 -3.13 2.50
N ILE A 81 -10.29 -2.26 3.36
CA ILE A 81 -9.76 -2.01 4.70
C ILE A 81 -9.77 -3.29 5.54
N ASN A 82 -10.85 -4.06 5.52
CA ASN A 82 -10.94 -5.34 6.24
C ASN A 82 -9.89 -6.37 5.79
N ARG A 83 -9.33 -6.26 4.58
CA ARG A 83 -8.23 -7.10 4.10
C ARG A 83 -6.84 -6.61 4.55
N LEU A 84 -6.71 -5.36 5.00
CA LEU A 84 -5.43 -4.79 5.48
C LEU A 84 -5.15 -5.09 6.96
N ASP A 85 -6.22 -5.34 7.73
CA ASP A 85 -6.14 -5.66 9.16
C ASP A 85 -5.98 -7.17 9.43
N LYS A 86 -5.94 -7.99 8.37
CA LYS A 86 -5.60 -9.42 8.42
C LYS A 86 -4.16 -9.62 7.99
#